data_AF-A0A8J7GL74-F1
#
_entry.id   AF-A0A8J7GL74-F1
#
_cell.length_a   1.000
_cell.length_b   1.000
_cell.length_c   1.000
_cell.angle_alpha   90.00
_cell.angle_beta   90.00
_cell.angle_gamma   90.00
#
_symmetry.space_group_name_H-M   'P 1'
#
loop_
_entity.id
_entity.type
_entity.pdbx_description
1 polymer ?
#
loop_
_entity_poly.entity_id
_entity_poly.type
_entity_poly.pdbx_seq_one_letter_code
_entity_poly.pdbx_strand_id
1 'polypeptide(L)'
;MTITETTWAALRPVIASVARKYASEYPGVEREDISQELHLFALENAKSFVDKENANFRFIFERAARRYCGKSRAQGLTISAQYGYRPEDVRRILETYVAPEQWPNTHVPDDARSLKPHADPLDMCADVALSLAGLDEDDRQILHSRYVLGEVPDNSSAARKRLNKAVDRLTAAMNSFKGEWHAERATRGFPGSRSAVSNATAQRQSTHDYDPN
;
A
#
# COMPACT_ATOMS: atom_id res chain seq x y z
N MET A 1 4.27 -11.06 34.73
CA MET A 1 3.00 -11.79 34.45
C MET A 1 3.17 -12.40 33.08
N THR A 2 3.18 -13.72 33.00
CA THR A 2 3.42 -14.48 31.76
C THR A 2 2.09 -14.90 31.14
N ILE A 3 2.01 -14.90 29.80
CA ILE A 3 0.86 -15.43 29.08
C ILE A 3 0.78 -16.93 29.35
N THR A 4 -0.40 -17.43 29.74
CA THR A 4 -0.60 -18.87 29.96
C THR A 4 -0.63 -19.63 28.62
N GLU A 5 -0.33 -20.92 28.64
CA GLU A 5 -0.39 -21.75 27.41
C GLU A 5 -1.80 -21.75 26.79
N THR A 6 -2.84 -21.77 27.63
CA THR A 6 -4.23 -21.68 27.18
C THR A 6 -4.53 -20.36 26.47
N THR A 7 -4.04 -19.24 27.00
CA THR A 7 -4.16 -17.93 26.34
C THR A 7 -3.41 -17.94 25.00
N TRP A 8 -2.21 -18.50 24.94
CA TRP A 8 -1.46 -18.63 23.69
C TRP A 8 -2.18 -19.45 22.63
N ALA A 9 -2.77 -20.57 23.02
CA ALA A 9 -3.56 -21.41 22.13
C ALA A 9 -4.73 -20.64 21.49
N ALA A 10 -5.34 -19.69 22.23
CA ALA A 10 -6.40 -18.84 21.72
C ALA A 10 -5.90 -17.70 20.81
N LEU A 11 -4.73 -17.11 21.10
CA LEU A 11 -4.19 -15.98 20.33
C LEU A 11 -3.60 -16.40 18.97
N ARG A 12 -2.91 -17.53 18.88
CA ARG A 12 -2.24 -18.02 17.66
C ARG A 12 -3.14 -18.04 16.40
N PRO A 13 -4.37 -18.61 16.42
CA PRO A 13 -5.22 -18.59 15.23
C PRO A 13 -5.66 -17.17 14.83
N VAL A 14 -5.85 -16.27 15.81
CA VAL A 14 -6.17 -14.87 15.54
C VAL A 14 -4.98 -14.18 14.88
N ILE A 15 -3.77 -14.35 15.41
CA ILE A 15 -2.53 -13.81 14.83
C ILE A 15 -2.36 -14.31 13.40
N ALA A 16 -2.46 -15.62 13.16
CA ALA A 16 -2.32 -16.19 11.82
C ALA A 16 -3.36 -15.67 10.82
N SER A 17 -4.61 -15.49 11.28
CA SER A 17 -5.68 -14.90 10.47
C SER A 17 -5.40 -13.44 10.11
N VAL A 18 -4.96 -12.63 11.07
CA VAL A 18 -4.62 -11.21 10.87
C VAL A 18 -3.40 -11.08 9.97
N ALA A 19 -2.34 -11.86 10.21
CA ALA A 19 -1.13 -11.83 9.38
C ALA A 19 -1.44 -12.16 7.91
N ARG A 20 -2.27 -13.18 7.66
CA ARG A 20 -2.71 -13.52 6.29
C ARG A 20 -3.48 -12.38 5.62
N LYS A 21 -4.41 -11.75 6.35
CA LYS A 21 -5.18 -10.60 5.84
C LYS A 21 -4.25 -9.45 5.46
N TYR A 22 -3.37 -9.06 6.37
CA TYR A 22 -2.49 -7.91 6.16
C TYR A 22 -1.39 -8.15 5.11
N ALA A 23 -0.88 -9.37 4.96
CA ALA A 23 0.03 -9.71 3.87
C ALA A 23 -0.63 -9.53 2.48
N SER A 24 -1.93 -9.80 2.39
CA SER A 24 -2.71 -9.55 1.16
C SER A 24 -3.03 -8.07 0.95
N GLU A 25 -3.22 -7.29 2.02
CA GLU A 25 -3.51 -5.86 1.94
C GLU A 25 -2.25 -5.01 1.70
N TYR A 26 -1.07 -5.49 2.11
CA TYR A 26 0.21 -4.79 1.99
C TYR A 26 1.19 -5.61 1.14
N PRO A 27 1.08 -5.52 -0.20
CA PRO A 27 2.04 -6.15 -1.10
C PRO A 27 3.48 -5.73 -0.75
N GLY A 28 4.38 -6.70 -0.61
CA GLY A 28 5.77 -6.48 -0.24
C GLY A 28 6.10 -6.64 1.24
N VAL A 29 5.11 -6.90 2.10
CA VAL A 29 5.34 -7.31 3.50
C VAL A 29 5.01 -8.79 3.66
N GLU A 30 5.97 -9.58 4.13
CA GLU A 30 5.78 -11.03 4.26
C GLU A 30 4.85 -11.39 5.42
N ARG A 31 4.08 -12.47 5.23
CA ARG A 31 3.13 -12.94 6.25
C ARG A 31 3.85 -13.38 7.51
N GLU A 32 4.99 -14.03 7.36
CA GLU A 32 5.84 -14.57 8.41
C GLU A 32 6.35 -13.43 9.30
N ASP A 33 6.82 -12.33 8.70
CA ASP A 33 7.25 -11.12 9.41
C ASP A 33 6.11 -10.49 10.21
N ILE A 34 4.92 -10.33 9.60
CA ILE A 34 3.75 -9.81 10.30
C ILE A 34 3.38 -10.72 11.46
N SER A 35 3.39 -12.05 11.24
CA SER A 35 3.10 -13.02 12.29
C SER A 35 4.10 -12.91 13.44
N GLN A 36 5.40 -12.85 13.14
CA GLN A 36 6.45 -12.71 14.16
C GLN A 36 6.27 -11.43 14.97
N GLU A 37 6.06 -10.29 14.30
CA GLU A 37 5.81 -9.01 14.96
C GLU A 37 4.59 -9.08 15.90
N LEU A 38 3.50 -9.73 15.47
CA LEU A 38 2.30 -9.87 16.31
C LEU A 38 2.53 -10.78 17.52
N HIS A 39 3.39 -11.81 17.42
CA HIS A 39 3.79 -12.62 18.57
C HIS A 39 4.65 -11.80 19.55
N LEU A 40 5.61 -11.01 19.05
CA LEU A 40 6.41 -10.10 19.87
C LEU A 40 5.52 -9.08 20.57
N PHE A 41 4.59 -8.46 19.83
CA PHE A 41 3.62 -7.53 20.38
C PHE A 41 2.79 -8.16 21.52
N ALA A 42 2.34 -9.40 21.35
CA ALA A 42 1.61 -10.12 22.40
C ALA A 42 2.48 -10.32 23.64
N LEU A 43 3.74 -10.75 23.49
CA LEU A 43 4.69 -10.94 24.58
C LEU A 43 4.96 -9.64 25.36
N GLU A 44 5.25 -8.56 24.65
CA GLU A 44 5.52 -7.24 25.25
C GLU A 44 4.29 -6.70 25.99
N ASN A 45 3.10 -6.99 25.49
CA ASN A 45 1.84 -6.52 26.03
C ASN A 45 1.08 -7.60 26.79
N ALA A 46 1.78 -8.60 27.34
CA ALA A 46 1.19 -9.79 27.98
C ALA A 46 0.02 -9.45 28.91
N LYS A 47 0.16 -8.41 29.75
CA LYS A 47 -0.88 -7.94 30.69
C LYS A 47 -2.21 -7.61 30.02
N SER A 48 -2.21 -7.17 28.76
CA SER A 48 -3.42 -6.85 28.01
C SER A 48 -4.23 -8.08 27.59
N PHE A 49 -3.67 -9.28 27.73
CA PHE A 49 -4.23 -10.54 27.23
C PHE A 49 -4.59 -11.56 28.32
N VAL A 50 -4.20 -11.35 29.59
CA VAL A 50 -4.37 -12.38 30.64
C VAL A 50 -5.80 -12.44 31.22
N ASP A 51 -6.53 -11.32 31.31
CA ASP A 51 -7.79 -11.24 32.09
C ASP A 51 -8.99 -10.64 31.32
N LYS A 52 -9.15 -10.93 30.03
CA LYS A 52 -10.24 -10.35 29.24
C LYS A 52 -11.13 -11.40 28.60
N GLU A 53 -12.15 -11.84 29.34
CA GLU A 53 -13.22 -12.73 28.84
C GLU A 53 -13.94 -12.17 27.60
N ASN A 54 -13.86 -10.86 27.33
CA ASN A 54 -14.52 -10.19 26.21
C ASN A 54 -13.58 -9.32 25.35
N ALA A 55 -12.26 -9.52 25.41
CA ALA A 55 -11.36 -8.73 24.56
C ALA A 55 -11.51 -9.12 23.09
N ASN A 56 -11.75 -8.13 22.24
CA ASN A 56 -11.62 -8.28 20.80
C ASN A 56 -10.13 -8.31 20.41
N PHE A 57 -9.47 -9.45 20.64
CA PHE A 57 -8.06 -9.66 20.31
C PHE A 57 -7.77 -9.38 18.84
N ARG A 58 -8.74 -9.70 17.96
CA ARG A 58 -8.63 -9.42 16.54
C ARG A 58 -8.42 -7.93 16.29
N PHE A 59 -9.24 -7.06 16.86
CA PHE A 59 -9.08 -5.61 16.70
C PHE A 59 -7.71 -5.10 17.18
N ILE A 60 -7.22 -5.62 18.31
CA ILE A 60 -5.90 -5.26 18.85
C ILE A 60 -4.79 -5.65 17.88
N PHE A 61 -4.80 -6.90 17.39
CA PHE A 61 -3.80 -7.36 16.43
C PHE A 61 -3.93 -6.68 15.06
N GLU A 62 -5.14 -6.37 14.58
CA GLU A 62 -5.31 -5.62 13.34
C GLU A 62 -4.70 -4.21 13.46
N ARG A 63 -4.82 -3.55 14.60
CA ARG A 63 -4.17 -2.25 14.86
C ARG A 63 -2.64 -2.39 14.88
N ALA A 64 -2.11 -3.42 15.52
CA ALA A 64 -0.66 -3.69 15.56
C ALA A 64 -0.11 -4.00 14.15
N ALA A 65 -0.79 -4.88 13.39
CA ALA A 65 -0.42 -5.24 12.03
C ALA A 65 -0.40 -4.03 11.10
N ARG A 66 -1.44 -3.17 11.17
CA ARG A 66 -1.50 -1.93 10.37
C ARG A 66 -0.32 -1.02 10.66
N ARG A 67 0.05 -0.86 11.93
CA ARG A 67 1.20 -0.03 12.34
C ARG A 67 2.51 -0.61 11.80
N TYR A 68 2.70 -1.93 11.91
CA TYR A 68 3.88 -2.60 11.39
C TYR A 68 4.01 -2.47 9.87
N CYS A 69 2.95 -2.81 9.13
CA CYS A 69 2.96 -2.75 7.67
C CYS A 69 3.14 -1.32 7.16
N GLY A 70 2.52 -0.33 7.82
CA GLY A 70 2.74 1.09 7.49
C GLY A 70 4.19 1.53 7.69
N LYS A 71 4.85 1.09 8.78
CA LYS A 71 6.28 1.35 9.00
C LYS A 71 7.14 0.68 7.92
N SER A 72 6.89 -0.58 7.61
CA SER A 72 7.64 -1.33 6.59
C SER A 72 7.51 -0.67 5.23
N ARG A 73 6.31 -0.22 4.85
CA ARG A 73 6.11 0.54 3.61
C ARG A 73 6.85 1.88 3.61
N ALA A 74 6.80 2.62 4.70
CA ALA A 74 7.55 3.88 4.83
C ALA A 74 9.08 3.66 4.73
N GLN A 75 9.59 2.55 5.27
CA GLN A 75 10.98 2.13 5.07
C GLN A 75 11.24 1.73 3.61
N GLY A 76 10.29 1.06 2.95
CA GLY A 76 10.40 0.76 1.52
C GLY A 76 10.57 2.02 0.67
N LEU A 77 9.88 3.11 1.02
CA LEU A 77 9.98 4.41 0.35
C LEU A 77 11.34 5.09 0.51
N THR A 78 12.13 4.76 1.54
CA THR A 78 13.50 5.29 1.65
C THR A 78 14.48 4.56 0.74
N ILE A 79 14.14 3.33 0.33
CA ILE A 79 14.96 2.48 -0.54
C ILE A 79 14.55 2.66 -2.02
N SER A 80 13.25 2.78 -2.29
CA SER A 80 12.67 2.91 -3.62
C SER A 80 11.73 4.12 -3.70
N ALA A 81 11.78 4.86 -4.80
CA ALA A 81 10.84 5.96 -5.07
C ALA A 81 9.42 5.48 -5.41
N GLN A 82 9.22 4.16 -5.60
CA GLN A 82 7.93 3.58 -5.96
C GLN A 82 7.04 3.43 -4.72
N TYR A 83 5.80 3.91 -4.81
CA TYR A 83 4.81 3.75 -3.75
C TYR A 83 4.19 2.35 -3.73
N GLY A 84 4.02 1.79 -2.52
CA GLY A 84 3.41 0.48 -2.30
C GLY A 84 1.89 0.56 -2.14
N TYR A 85 1.15 0.33 -3.22
CA TYR A 85 -0.31 0.41 -3.26
C TYR A 85 -0.99 -0.74 -2.51
N ARG A 86 -2.08 -0.42 -1.80
CA ARG A 86 -3.02 -1.42 -1.26
C ARG A 86 -4.21 -1.58 -2.20
N PRO A 87 -4.84 -2.77 -2.25
CA PRO A 87 -6.04 -2.96 -3.06
C PRO A 87 -7.17 -1.98 -2.74
N GLU A 88 -7.33 -1.58 -1.46
CA GLU A 88 -8.32 -0.58 -1.07
C GLU A 88 -8.04 0.80 -1.67
N ASP A 89 -6.77 1.23 -1.69
CA ASP A 89 -6.40 2.51 -2.26
C ASP A 89 -6.65 2.52 -3.78
N VAL A 90 -6.30 1.43 -4.46
CA VAL A 90 -6.55 1.26 -5.91
C VAL A 90 -8.05 1.34 -6.22
N ARG A 91 -8.92 0.69 -5.44
CA ARG A 91 -10.37 0.80 -5.63
C ARG A 91 -10.83 2.25 -5.55
N ARG A 92 -10.34 3.02 -4.57
CA ARG A 92 -10.70 4.42 -4.37
C ARG A 92 -10.15 5.34 -5.46
N ILE A 93 -8.96 5.07 -5.97
CA ILE A 93 -8.38 5.80 -7.11
C ILE A 93 -9.26 5.60 -8.36
N LEU A 94 -9.66 4.35 -8.62
CA LEU A 94 -10.48 3.99 -9.78
C LEU A 94 -11.84 4.70 -9.83
N GLU A 95 -12.42 5.07 -8.68
CA GLU A 95 -13.69 5.82 -8.63
C GLU A 95 -13.61 7.21 -9.30
N THR A 96 -12.40 7.76 -9.47
CA THR A 96 -12.17 9.09 -10.12
C THR A 96 -11.35 9.00 -11.40
N TYR A 97 -10.68 7.89 -11.64
CA TYR A 97 -9.73 7.72 -12.75
C TYR A 97 -10.37 7.91 -14.14
N VAL A 98 -11.65 7.56 -14.29
CA VAL A 98 -12.33 7.56 -15.59
C VAL A 98 -12.58 8.97 -16.15
N ALA A 99 -12.71 9.96 -15.27
CA ALA A 99 -13.04 11.34 -15.64
C ALA A 99 -11.82 12.24 -15.40
N PRO A 100 -11.10 12.69 -16.44
CA PRO A 100 -9.90 13.53 -16.29
C PRO A 100 -10.12 14.79 -15.43
N GLU A 101 -11.30 15.39 -15.50
CA GLU A 101 -11.72 16.53 -14.68
C GLU A 101 -11.81 16.20 -13.18
N GLN A 102 -11.92 14.91 -12.82
CA GLN A 102 -11.95 14.44 -11.44
C GLN A 102 -10.58 14.00 -10.92
N TRP A 103 -9.55 13.92 -11.77
CA TRP A 103 -8.20 13.53 -11.33
C TRP A 103 -7.64 14.38 -10.18
N PRO A 104 -7.89 15.71 -10.09
CA PRO A 104 -7.46 16.48 -8.92
C PRO A 104 -8.06 16.01 -7.59
N ASN A 105 -9.20 15.30 -7.63
CA ASN A 105 -9.92 14.76 -6.48
C ASN A 105 -9.61 13.28 -6.21
N THR A 106 -8.67 12.68 -6.96
CA THR A 106 -8.29 11.29 -6.79
C THR A 106 -7.77 11.00 -5.38
N HIS A 107 -8.14 9.82 -4.86
CA HIS A 107 -7.70 9.36 -3.54
C HIS A 107 -6.17 9.24 -3.49
N VAL A 108 -5.56 10.01 -2.59
CA VAL A 108 -4.14 9.91 -2.26
C VAL A 108 -4.03 9.33 -0.85
N PRO A 109 -3.39 8.16 -0.67
CA PRO A 109 -3.12 7.62 0.66
C PRO A 109 -2.34 8.62 1.51
N ASP A 110 -2.64 8.69 2.80
CA ASP A 110 -2.04 9.71 3.69
C ASP A 110 -0.52 9.62 3.77
N ASP A 111 0.04 8.41 3.62
CA ASP A 111 1.47 8.14 3.60
C ASP A 111 2.10 8.13 2.20
N ALA A 112 1.32 8.48 1.16
CA ALA A 112 1.81 8.69 -0.22
C ALA A 112 2.04 10.17 -0.56
N ARG A 113 1.64 11.09 0.32
CA ARG A 113 1.64 12.54 0.04
C ARG A 113 3.06 13.06 -0.14
N SER A 114 3.29 13.78 -1.23
CA SER A 114 4.57 14.42 -1.49
C SER A 114 4.64 15.83 -0.92
N LEU A 115 5.87 16.35 -0.89
CA LEU A 115 6.13 17.75 -0.57
C LEU A 115 5.61 18.70 -1.66
N LYS A 116 5.35 18.21 -2.88
CA LYS A 116 4.86 19.01 -3.99
C LYS A 116 3.34 19.07 -3.94
N PRO A 117 2.74 20.25 -3.73
CA PRO A 117 1.29 20.34 -3.68
C PRO A 117 0.67 19.94 -5.02
N HIS A 118 -0.45 19.21 -4.96
CA HIS A 118 -1.32 18.84 -6.09
C HIS A 118 -0.75 17.90 -7.17
N ALA A 119 0.48 17.40 -7.03
CA ALA A 119 1.05 16.45 -8.00
C ALA A 119 0.57 15.00 -7.78
N ASP A 120 0.36 14.61 -6.51
CA ASP A 120 0.12 13.20 -6.16
C ASP A 120 -1.12 12.58 -6.84
N PRO A 121 -2.29 13.25 -6.93
CA PRO A 121 -3.46 12.66 -7.59
C PRO A 121 -3.18 12.30 -9.06
N LEU A 122 -2.43 13.16 -9.77
CA LEU A 122 -2.05 12.93 -11.16
C LEU A 122 -1.04 11.78 -11.28
N ASP A 123 -0.06 11.72 -10.38
CA ASP A 123 0.91 10.61 -10.31
C ASP A 123 0.16 9.27 -10.13
N MET A 124 -0.81 9.20 -9.21
CA MET A 124 -1.63 7.99 -9.00
C MET A 124 -2.42 7.59 -10.25
N CYS A 125 -3.05 8.54 -10.94
CA CYS A 125 -3.76 8.27 -12.19
C CYS A 125 -2.83 7.79 -13.31
N ALA A 126 -1.62 8.35 -13.41
CA ALA A 126 -0.62 7.91 -14.37
C ALA A 126 -0.18 6.46 -14.10
N ASP A 127 0.03 6.09 -12.83
CA ASP A 127 0.41 4.74 -12.44
C ASP A 127 -0.71 3.72 -12.76
N VAL A 128 -1.97 4.10 -12.57
CA VAL A 128 -3.13 3.28 -13.00
C VAL A 128 -3.15 3.12 -14.52
N ALA A 129 -2.98 4.20 -15.28
CA ALA A 129 -3.01 4.15 -16.74
C ALA A 129 -1.93 3.22 -17.32
N LEU A 130 -0.70 3.32 -16.80
CA LEU A 130 0.42 2.47 -17.20
C LEU A 130 0.17 1.00 -16.84
N SER A 131 -0.38 0.76 -15.65
CA SER A 131 -0.61 -0.61 -15.15
C SER A 131 -1.80 -1.29 -15.83
N LEU A 132 -2.85 -0.53 -16.17
CA LEU A 132 -3.99 -1.03 -16.94
C LEU A 132 -3.55 -1.57 -18.30
N ALA A 133 -2.61 -0.90 -18.97
CA ALA A 133 -2.10 -1.34 -20.27
C ALA A 133 -1.41 -2.73 -20.22
N GLY A 134 -0.92 -3.14 -19.04
CA GLY A 134 -0.29 -4.45 -18.83
C GLY A 134 -1.25 -5.57 -18.40
N LEU A 135 -2.53 -5.27 -18.17
CA LEU A 135 -3.52 -6.28 -17.77
C LEU A 135 -4.09 -7.04 -18.96
N ASP A 136 -4.54 -8.28 -18.68
CA ASP A 136 -5.31 -9.06 -19.63
C ASP A 136 -6.62 -8.36 -20.02
N GLU A 137 -7.15 -8.67 -21.20
CA GLU A 137 -8.35 -8.03 -21.73
C GLU A 137 -9.57 -8.28 -20.83
N ASP A 138 -9.68 -9.48 -20.26
CA ASP A 138 -10.80 -9.87 -19.38
C ASP A 138 -10.85 -8.99 -18.11
N ASP A 139 -9.71 -8.80 -17.43
CA ASP A 139 -9.60 -7.95 -16.24
C ASP A 139 -9.87 -6.48 -16.59
N ARG A 140 -9.36 -6.00 -17.73
CA ARG A 140 -9.66 -4.64 -18.21
C ARG A 140 -11.16 -4.45 -18.43
N GLN A 141 -11.84 -5.42 -19.04
CA GLN A 141 -13.29 -5.38 -19.23
C GLN A 141 -14.06 -5.40 -17.91
N ILE A 142 -13.65 -6.24 -16.94
CA ILE A 142 -14.27 -6.29 -15.62
C ILE A 142 -14.14 -4.94 -14.89
N LEU A 143 -12.97 -4.31 -14.95
CA LEU A 143 -12.74 -2.99 -14.36
C LEU A 143 -13.54 -1.91 -15.10
N HIS A 144 -13.59 -1.97 -16.43
CA HIS A 144 -14.38 -1.05 -17.25
C HIS A 144 -15.88 -1.13 -16.90
N SER A 145 -16.46 -2.33 -16.84
CA SER A 145 -17.84 -2.55 -16.41
C SER A 145 -18.15 -1.89 -15.06
N ARG A 146 -17.28 -2.10 -14.06
CA ARG A 146 -17.51 -1.54 -12.72
C ARG A 146 -17.37 -0.02 -12.66
N TYR A 147 -16.27 0.51 -13.20
CA TYR A 147 -15.83 1.89 -12.93
C TYR A 147 -16.22 2.88 -14.04
N VAL A 148 -16.38 2.41 -15.29
CA VAL A 148 -16.81 3.24 -16.42
C VAL A 148 -18.32 3.13 -16.63
N LEU A 149 -18.85 1.91 -16.65
CA LEU A 149 -20.29 1.69 -16.87
C LEU A 149 -21.12 1.75 -15.58
N GLY A 150 -20.48 1.75 -14.42
CA GLY A 150 -21.15 1.83 -13.11
C GLY A 150 -21.84 0.53 -12.67
N GLU A 151 -21.52 -0.60 -13.28
CA GLU A 151 -22.13 -1.90 -12.93
C GLU A 151 -21.64 -2.36 -11.56
N VAL A 152 -22.55 -2.48 -10.60
CA VAL A 152 -22.24 -2.96 -9.25
C VAL A 152 -22.63 -4.43 -9.13
N PRO A 153 -21.66 -5.36 -9.01
CA PRO A 153 -21.98 -6.78 -8.87
C PRO A 153 -22.59 -7.08 -7.50
N ASP A 154 -23.52 -8.02 -7.46
CA ASP A 154 -24.16 -8.44 -6.20
C ASP A 154 -23.14 -8.92 -5.16
N ASN A 155 -23.47 -8.67 -3.90
CA ASN A 155 -22.54 -8.81 -2.76
C ASN A 155 -21.92 -10.21 -2.59
N SER A 156 -22.53 -11.27 -3.14
CA SER A 156 -22.09 -12.66 -3.04
C SER A 156 -21.88 -13.35 -4.40
N SER A 157 -21.78 -12.57 -5.49
CA SER A 157 -21.69 -13.12 -6.85
C SER A 157 -20.28 -13.58 -7.23
N ALA A 158 -20.20 -14.49 -8.21
CA ALA A 158 -18.95 -14.82 -8.89
C ALA A 158 -18.33 -13.58 -9.55
N ALA A 159 -19.17 -12.66 -10.05
CA ALA A 159 -18.74 -11.38 -10.63
C ALA A 159 -17.97 -10.52 -9.62
N ARG A 160 -18.44 -10.41 -8.37
CA ARG A 160 -17.72 -9.69 -7.31
C ARG A 160 -16.34 -10.29 -7.04
N LYS A 161 -16.23 -11.62 -7.02
CA LYS A 161 -14.93 -12.30 -6.83
C LYS A 161 -13.97 -12.02 -8.00
N ARG A 162 -14.48 -11.98 -9.23
CA ARG A 162 -13.69 -11.61 -10.42
C ARG A 162 -13.24 -10.16 -10.36
N LEU A 163 -14.13 -9.24 -9.97
CA LEU A 163 -13.77 -7.83 -9.77
C LEU A 163 -12.68 -7.66 -8.71
N ASN A 164 -12.82 -8.32 -7.55
CA ASN A 164 -11.79 -8.27 -6.52
C ASN A 164 -10.45 -8.79 -7.05
N LYS A 165 -10.46 -9.90 -7.80
CA LYS A 165 -9.25 -10.47 -8.39
C LYS A 165 -8.62 -9.55 -9.44
N ALA A 166 -9.43 -8.89 -10.27
CA ALA A 166 -8.97 -7.91 -11.26
C ALA A 166 -8.31 -6.70 -10.56
N VAL A 167 -8.90 -6.21 -9.47
CA VAL A 167 -8.30 -5.17 -8.62
C VAL A 167 -7.00 -5.63 -7.99
N ASP A 168 -6.94 -6.87 -7.47
CA ASP A 168 -5.72 -7.40 -6.85
C ASP A 168 -4.60 -7.55 -7.89
N ARG A 169 -4.93 -7.95 -9.13
CA ARG A 169 -3.99 -8.01 -10.26
C ARG A 169 -3.53 -6.64 -10.72
N LEU A 170 -4.43 -5.66 -10.82
CA LEU A 170 -4.05 -4.26 -11.09
C LEU A 170 -3.12 -3.74 -10.00
N THR A 171 -3.44 -4.00 -8.74
CA THR A 171 -2.60 -3.61 -7.59
C THR A 171 -1.21 -4.26 -7.68
N ALA A 172 -1.15 -5.54 -8.05
CA ALA A 172 0.11 -6.22 -8.29
C ALA A 172 0.89 -5.59 -9.46
N ALA A 173 0.22 -5.21 -10.56
CA ALA A 173 0.84 -4.53 -11.69
C ALA A 173 1.39 -3.14 -11.32
N MET A 174 0.64 -2.35 -10.55
CA MET A 174 1.11 -1.05 -10.03
C MET A 174 2.33 -1.20 -9.12
N ASN A 175 2.41 -2.30 -8.37
CA ASN A 175 3.52 -2.61 -7.48
C ASN A 175 4.67 -3.38 -8.16
N SER A 176 4.48 -3.91 -9.37
CA SER A 176 5.47 -4.72 -10.09
C SER A 176 6.41 -3.90 -10.96
N PHE A 177 6.17 -2.58 -11.10
CA PHE A 177 7.04 -1.62 -11.80
C PHE A 177 8.39 -1.42 -11.11
N LYS A 178 9.16 -2.51 -10.98
CA LYS A 178 10.52 -2.56 -10.47
C LYS A 178 11.45 -2.85 -11.64
N GLY A 179 12.16 -1.83 -12.11
CA GLY A 179 13.41 -2.05 -12.85
C GLY A 179 13.54 -1.38 -14.20
N GLU A 180 12.97 -1.95 -15.26
CA GLU A 180 13.43 -1.61 -16.63
C GLU A 180 13.08 -0.18 -17.05
N TRP A 181 11.88 0.29 -16.73
CA TRP A 181 11.44 1.63 -17.10
C TRP A 181 12.10 2.73 -16.26
N HIS A 182 12.48 2.44 -15.00
CA HIS A 182 13.26 3.34 -14.16
C HIS A 182 14.73 3.40 -14.58
N ALA A 183 15.31 2.28 -15.03
CA ALA A 183 16.65 2.26 -15.61
C ALA A 183 16.72 3.13 -16.87
N GLU A 184 15.74 2.99 -17.78
CA GLU A 184 15.67 3.79 -19.00
C GLU A 184 15.37 5.29 -18.73
N ARG A 185 14.51 5.61 -17.75
CA ARG A 185 14.19 6.99 -17.35
C ARG A 185 15.28 7.68 -16.55
N ALA A 186 16.02 6.97 -15.70
CA ALA A 186 17.20 7.48 -15.01
C ALA A 186 18.27 7.90 -16.03
N THR A 187 18.37 7.19 -17.15
CA THR A 187 19.27 7.58 -18.26
C THR A 187 18.73 8.67 -19.19
N ARG A 188 17.40 8.82 -19.36
CA ARG A 188 16.82 9.71 -20.39
C ARG A 188 16.10 10.96 -19.89
N GLY A 189 15.99 11.18 -18.58
CA GLY A 189 15.49 12.45 -18.01
C GLY A 189 14.06 12.81 -18.47
N PHE A 190 13.06 12.09 -17.97
CA PHE A 190 11.65 12.35 -18.33
C PHE A 190 11.02 13.39 -17.38
N PRO A 191 10.15 14.31 -17.88
CA PRO A 191 9.35 15.20 -17.04
C PRO A 191 8.53 14.39 -16.03
N GLY A 192 8.65 14.72 -14.73
CA GLY A 192 7.98 13.99 -13.64
C GLY A 192 8.87 12.98 -12.89
N SER A 193 10.09 12.71 -13.36
CA SER A 193 11.05 11.92 -12.58
C SER A 193 11.47 12.67 -11.31
N ARG A 194 11.22 12.07 -10.13
CA ARG A 194 11.75 12.58 -8.86
C ARG A 194 13.25 12.27 -8.83
N SER A 195 14.07 13.27 -9.16
CA SER A 195 15.51 13.16 -8.98
C SER A 195 15.81 13.08 -7.49
N ALA A 196 16.30 11.94 -7.02
CA ALA A 196 16.87 11.85 -5.68
C ALA A 196 18.06 12.82 -5.63
N VAL A 197 17.95 13.87 -4.81
CA VAL A 197 19.05 14.80 -4.61
C VAL A 197 20.17 14.00 -3.94
N SER A 198 21.24 13.73 -4.67
CA SER A 198 22.40 13.06 -4.10
C SER A 198 22.97 13.92 -2.97
N ASN A 199 23.54 13.31 -1.94
CA ASN A 199 24.19 14.05 -0.85
C ASN A 199 25.25 15.04 -1.37
N ALA A 200 25.92 14.73 -2.49
CA ALA A 200 26.86 15.64 -3.14
C ALA A 200 26.17 16.88 -3.73
N THR A 201 24.96 16.73 -4.26
CA THR A 201 24.15 17.84 -4.78
C THR A 201 23.57 18.68 -3.64
N ALA A 202 23.13 18.04 -2.56
CA ALA A 202 22.65 18.72 -1.35
C ALA A 202 23.78 19.53 -0.67
N GLN A 203 24.99 18.99 -0.60
CA GLN A 203 26.15 19.70 -0.05
C GLN A 203 26.52 20.93 -0.88
N ARG A 204 26.51 20.84 -2.22
CA ARG A 204 26.79 22.00 -3.09
C ARG A 204 25.77 23.13 -2.94
N GLN A 205 24.49 22.81 -2.76
CA GLN A 205 23.47 23.81 -2.49
C GLN A 205 23.68 24.46 -1.12
N SER A 206 23.99 23.67 -0.09
CA SER A 206 24.26 24.22 1.26
C SER A 206 25.48 25.13 1.33
N THR A 207 26.52 24.91 0.51
CA THR A 207 27.68 25.80 0.43
C THR A 207 27.42 27.11 -0.32
N HIS A 208 26.37 27.18 -1.14
CA HIS A 208 26.02 28.42 -1.85
C HIS A 208 25.11 29.33 -1.02
N ASP A 209 24.38 28.77 -0.06
CA ASP A 209 23.49 29.51 0.87
C ASP A 209 24.22 30.07 2.11
N TYR A 210 25.51 29.73 2.30
CA TYR A 210 26.33 30.25 3.39
C TYR A 210 27.37 31.23 2.85
N ASP A 211 26.92 32.42 2.47
CA ASP A 211 27.79 33.59 2.28
C ASP A 211 27.65 34.48 3.53
N PRO A 212 28.56 34.36 4.52
CA PRO A 212 28.54 35.21 5.69
C PRO A 212 29.14 36.57 5.32
N ASN A 213 28.27 37.56 5.12
CA ASN A 213 28.68 38.96 5.28
C ASN A 213 29.15 39.22 6.71
#